data_AF-A0A5C4Q025-F1
#
_entry.id   AF-A0A5C4Q025-F1
#
_cell.length_a   1.000
_cell.length_b   1.000
_cell.length_c   1.000
_cell.angle_alpha   90.00
_cell.angle_beta   90.00
_cell.angle_gamma   90.00
#
_symmetry.space_group_name_H-M   'P 1'
#
loop_
_entity.id
_entity.type
_entity.pdbx_description
1 polymer ?
#
loop_
_entity_poly.entity_id
_entity_poly.type
_entity_poly.pdbx_seq_one_letter_code
_entity_poly.pdbx_strand_id
1 'polypeptide(L)'
;MVIYNEYQTKNQSKFLYEINGHAGIHAQKIGNAIRTIDNWYKNAEYPIPIESYGVVTHLASVFRQPSTKNDFYTLFENWINKKNILSEDQKHYVIAMLLRGGVFGSK
;
A
#
# COMPACT_ATOMS: atom_id res chain seq x y z
N MET A 1 -21.37 -3.79 15.16
CA MET A 1 -22.32 -4.85 14.74
C MET A 1 -23.52 -4.17 14.11
N VAL A 2 -23.62 -4.23 12.78
CA VAL A 2 -24.86 -4.07 12.02
C VAL A 2 -24.78 -5.20 11.00
N ILE A 3 -25.66 -6.19 11.14
CA ILE A 3 -25.74 -7.37 10.28
C ILE A 3 -26.96 -7.13 9.39
N TYR A 4 -26.76 -6.98 8.09
CA TYR A 4 -27.84 -7.21 7.13
C TYR A 4 -27.76 -8.67 6.67
N ASN A 5 -28.89 -9.35 6.82
CA ASN A 5 -29.09 -10.73 6.44
C ASN A 5 -29.76 -10.70 5.06
N GLU A 6 -29.07 -11.14 4.02
CA GLU A 6 -29.67 -11.40 2.71
C GLU A 6 -29.63 -12.89 2.38
N TYR A 7 -30.76 -13.39 1.87
CA TYR A 7 -30.93 -14.75 1.39
C TYR A 7 -29.88 -15.09 0.33
N GLN A 8 -28.86 -15.86 0.73
CA GLN A 8 -27.85 -16.38 -0.17
C GLN A 8 -28.45 -17.48 -1.05
N THR A 9 -28.76 -17.18 -2.32
CA THR A 9 -29.08 -18.22 -3.29
C THR A 9 -27.78 -18.93 -3.68
N LYS A 10 -27.77 -20.26 -3.59
CA LYS A 10 -26.58 -21.13 -3.70
C LYS A 10 -25.80 -21.04 -5.04
N ASN A 11 -26.25 -20.21 -5.99
CA ASN A 11 -25.74 -20.09 -7.36
C ASN A 11 -25.12 -18.71 -7.71
N GLN A 12 -25.09 -17.72 -6.80
CA GLN A 12 -24.43 -16.45 -7.09
C GLN A 12 -22.93 -16.51 -6.77
N SER A 13 -22.09 -16.19 -7.76
CA SER A 13 -20.63 -16.26 -7.68
C SER A 13 -19.95 -14.90 -7.43
N LYS A 14 -20.70 -13.79 -7.50
CA LYS A 14 -20.18 -12.43 -7.36
C LYS A 14 -21.13 -11.59 -6.52
N PHE A 15 -20.54 -10.82 -5.60
CA PHE A 15 -21.24 -9.87 -4.74
C PHE A 15 -20.59 -8.50 -4.92
N LEU A 16 -21.42 -7.45 -4.97
CA LEU A 16 -20.97 -6.07 -5.03
C LEU A 16 -21.10 -5.42 -3.65
N TYR A 17 -20.24 -4.44 -3.39
CA TYR A 17 -20.30 -3.69 -2.14
C TYR A 17 -21.41 -2.63 -2.21
N GLU A 18 -22.21 -2.55 -1.16
CA GLU A 18 -23.25 -1.52 -1.01
C GLU A 18 -23.28 -0.91 0.40
N ILE A 19 -23.85 0.27 0.49
CA ILE A 19 -24.14 1.00 1.72
C ILE A 19 -25.55 1.55 1.61
N ASN A 20 -26.44 1.17 2.54
CA ASN A 20 -27.83 1.65 2.59
C ASN A 20 -28.59 1.48 1.26
N GLY A 21 -28.46 0.33 0.59
CA GLY A 21 -29.10 0.05 -0.70
C GLY A 21 -28.51 0.81 -1.91
N HIS A 22 -27.34 1.42 -1.77
CA HIS A 22 -26.64 2.10 -2.84
C HIS A 22 -25.30 1.43 -3.10
N ALA A 23 -24.95 1.23 -4.37
CA ALA A 23 -23.63 0.72 -4.75
C ALA A 23 -22.51 1.62 -4.21
N GLY A 24 -21.46 1.00 -3.68
CA GLY A 24 -20.35 1.72 -3.05
C GLY A 24 -18.97 1.18 -3.45
N ILE A 25 -17.94 1.91 -3.05
CA ILE A 25 -16.54 1.47 -3.10
C ILE A 25 -15.97 1.53 -1.67
N HIS A 26 -15.27 0.48 -1.24
CA HIS A 26 -14.61 0.48 0.07
C HIS A 26 -13.65 1.66 0.21
N ALA A 27 -13.69 2.36 1.34
CA ALA A 27 -12.81 3.49 1.62
C ALA A 27 -11.31 3.15 1.44
N GLN A 28 -10.90 1.92 1.77
CA GLN A 28 -9.54 1.45 1.54
C GLN A 28 -9.15 1.44 0.05
N LYS A 29 -10.07 1.14 -0.88
CA LYS A 29 -9.79 1.21 -2.33
C LYS A 29 -9.56 2.65 -2.77
N ILE A 30 -10.34 3.60 -2.25
CA ILE A 30 -10.12 5.03 -2.49
C ILE A 30 -8.77 5.48 -1.92
N GLY A 31 -8.47 5.10 -0.67
CA GLY A 31 -7.18 5.40 -0.04
C GLY A 31 -6.00 4.79 -0.79
N ASN A 32 -6.14 3.58 -1.33
CA ASN A 32 -5.13 2.94 -2.18
C ASN A 32 -4.89 3.75 -3.46
N ALA A 33 -5.95 4.23 -4.13
CA ALA A 33 -5.83 5.09 -5.30
C ALA A 33 -5.12 6.41 -4.97
N ILE A 34 -5.52 7.10 -3.88
CA ILE A 34 -4.93 8.37 -3.46
C ILE A 34 -3.42 8.24 -3.20
N ARG A 35 -2.97 7.15 -2.58
CA ARG A 35 -1.54 6.92 -2.30
C ARG A 35 -0.77 6.28 -3.45
N THR A 36 -1.32 6.25 -4.66
CA THR A 36 -0.62 5.84 -5.89
C THR A 36 0.29 6.97 -6.35
N ILE A 37 1.39 7.17 -5.62
CA ILE A 37 2.31 8.28 -5.82
C ILE A 37 3.78 7.82 -5.92
N ASP A 38 4.07 6.54 -5.65
CA ASP A 38 5.44 6.05 -5.64
C ASP A 38 5.96 5.86 -7.06
N ASN A 39 6.68 6.85 -7.57
CA ASN A 39 7.47 6.76 -8.80
C ASN A 39 8.99 6.83 -8.51
N TRP A 40 9.38 6.58 -7.25
CA TRP A 40 10.76 6.68 -6.77
C TRP A 40 11.47 5.33 -6.66
N TYR A 41 10.88 4.27 -7.22
CA TYR A 41 11.49 2.95 -7.27
C TYR A 41 12.40 2.81 -8.51
N LYS A 42 13.22 1.77 -8.53
CA LYS A 42 14.19 1.57 -9.62
C LYS A 42 13.45 1.39 -10.95
N ASN A 43 13.84 2.17 -11.96
CA ASN A 43 13.25 2.14 -13.31
C ASN A 43 11.73 2.35 -13.29
N ALA A 44 11.25 3.36 -12.55
CA ALA A 44 9.83 3.64 -12.47
C ALA A 44 9.23 4.03 -13.83
N GLU A 45 8.23 3.26 -14.26
CA GLU A 45 7.46 3.51 -15.50
C GLU A 45 6.12 4.17 -15.20
N TYR A 46 5.55 3.92 -14.02
CA TYR A 46 4.27 4.46 -13.56
C TYR A 46 4.28 4.56 -12.04
N PRO A 47 3.48 5.47 -11.44
CA PRO A 47 3.33 5.51 -10.00
C PRO A 47 2.64 4.23 -9.49
N ILE A 48 3.12 3.68 -8.39
CA ILE A 48 2.48 2.57 -7.67
C ILE A 48 1.95 3.03 -6.31
N PRO A 49 1.01 2.30 -5.70
CA PRO A 49 0.59 2.57 -4.33
C PRO A 49 1.76 2.45 -3.36
N ILE A 50 1.88 3.41 -2.44
CA ILE A 50 2.88 3.39 -1.37
C ILE A 50 2.70 2.13 -0.52
N GLU A 51 3.67 1.22 -0.55
CA GLU A 51 3.69 -0.05 0.19
C GLU A 51 5.12 -0.34 0.69
N SER A 52 5.25 -1.06 1.81
CA SER A 52 6.55 -1.30 2.47
C SER A 52 7.58 -1.98 1.58
N TYR A 53 7.11 -2.83 0.67
CA TYR A 53 7.94 -3.55 -0.31
C TYR A 53 7.57 -3.21 -1.76
N GLY A 54 6.71 -2.20 -1.98
CA GLY A 54 6.20 -1.86 -3.31
C GLY A 54 5.48 -3.02 -3.98
N VAL A 55 4.60 -3.73 -3.25
CA VAL A 55 3.85 -4.88 -3.79
C VAL A 55 2.66 -4.38 -4.59
N VAL A 56 2.55 -4.82 -5.84
CA VAL A 56 1.41 -4.55 -6.70
C VAL A 56 0.76 -5.87 -7.08
N THR A 57 -0.35 -6.18 -6.42
CA THR A 57 -1.00 -7.51 -6.47
C THR A 57 -1.50 -7.88 -7.86
N HIS A 58 -2.11 -6.96 -8.60
CA HIS A 58 -2.63 -7.24 -9.94
C HIS A 58 -1.53 -7.47 -10.99
N LEU A 59 -0.30 -7.02 -10.73
CA LEU A 59 0.87 -7.28 -11.56
C LEU A 59 1.73 -8.44 -11.04
N ALA A 60 1.33 -9.06 -9.90
CA ALA A 60 2.11 -10.06 -9.19
C ALA A 60 3.59 -9.65 -8.99
N SER A 61 3.83 -8.35 -8.72
CA SER A 61 5.17 -7.74 -8.77
C SER A 61 5.57 -7.08 -7.45
N VAL A 62 6.88 -7.04 -7.20
CA VAL A 62 7.52 -6.42 -6.01
C VAL A 62 8.61 -5.46 -6.48
N PHE A 63 8.34 -4.15 -6.37
CA PHE A 63 9.22 -3.10 -6.91
C PHE A 63 10.32 -2.64 -5.95
N ARG A 64 10.18 -2.92 -4.64
CA ARG A 64 11.16 -2.57 -3.60
C ARG A 64 11.55 -3.81 -2.81
N GLN A 65 12.23 -4.74 -3.48
CA GLN A 65 12.67 -6.00 -2.86
C GLN A 65 13.67 -5.72 -1.73
N PRO A 66 13.57 -6.41 -0.58
CA PRO A 66 14.51 -6.23 0.53
C PRO A 66 15.98 -6.44 0.15
N SER A 67 16.25 -7.34 -0.81
CA SER A 67 17.59 -7.59 -1.35
C SER A 67 18.25 -6.35 -1.97
N THR A 68 17.45 -5.41 -2.48
CA THR A 68 17.91 -4.14 -3.06
C THR A 68 18.16 -3.04 -2.04
N LYS A 69 17.84 -3.29 -0.75
CA LYS A 69 17.98 -2.32 0.35
C LYS A 69 17.25 -0.99 0.14
N ASN A 70 16.21 -0.99 -0.70
CA ASN A 70 15.40 0.19 -1.04
C ASN A 70 13.94 0.05 -0.59
N ASP A 71 13.66 -0.93 0.29
CA ASP A 71 12.40 -1.12 0.99
C ASP A 71 12.27 -0.16 2.19
N PHE A 72 11.05 -0.02 2.71
CA PHE A 72 10.76 0.88 3.81
C PHE A 72 11.61 0.62 5.06
N TYR A 73 11.75 -0.64 5.49
CA TYR A 73 12.41 -0.95 6.76
C TYR A 73 13.90 -0.64 6.68
N THR A 74 14.56 -1.05 5.58
CA THR A 74 15.98 -0.76 5.37
C THR A 74 16.24 0.76 5.31
N LEU A 75 15.43 1.50 4.56
CA LEU A 75 15.60 2.95 4.43
C LEU A 75 15.32 3.68 5.75
N PHE A 76 14.23 3.32 6.44
CA PHE A 76 13.86 3.91 7.71
C PHE A 76 14.94 3.65 8.78
N GLU A 77 15.40 2.41 8.92
CA GLU A 77 16.47 2.05 9.87
C GLU A 77 17.77 2.83 9.58
N ASN A 78 18.16 2.91 8.31
CA ASN A 78 19.38 3.63 7.92
C ASN A 78 19.28 5.12 8.22
N TRP A 79 18.10 5.72 8.02
CA TRP A 79 17.88 7.14 8.25
C TRP A 79 17.88 7.48 9.75
N ILE A 80 17.14 6.72 10.58
CA ILE A 80 17.07 6.99 12.03
C ILE A 80 18.42 6.76 12.73
N ASN A 81 19.19 5.77 12.28
CA ASN A 81 20.50 5.45 12.86
C ASN A 81 21.62 6.31 12.27
N LYS A 82 21.31 7.29 11.42
CA LYS A 82 22.28 8.16 10.73
C LYS A 82 23.38 7.38 10.00
N LYS A 83 23.07 6.15 9.55
CA LYS A 83 24.02 5.27 8.86
C LYS A 83 24.26 5.77 7.43
N ASN A 84 23.27 6.40 6.80
CA ASN A 84 23.35 6.93 5.44
C ASN A 84 22.48 8.21 5.28
N ILE A 85 22.91 9.08 4.37
CA ILE A 85 22.09 10.19 3.87
C ILE A 85 21.22 9.63 2.74
N LEU A 86 19.90 9.59 2.96
CA LEU A 86 18.94 9.22 1.92
C LEU A 86 18.85 10.30 0.83
N SER A 87 18.56 9.90 -0.40
CA SER A 87 18.16 10.84 -1.46
C SER A 87 16.82 11.50 -1.13
N GLU A 88 16.50 12.63 -1.77
CA GLU A 88 15.20 13.29 -1.60
C GLU A 88 14.03 12.35 -1.93
N ASP A 89 14.14 11.60 -3.03
CA ASP A 89 13.16 10.59 -3.43
C ASP A 89 12.94 9.50 -2.37
N GLN A 90 14.02 9.02 -1.76
CA GLN A 90 13.93 8.07 -0.66
C GLN A 90 13.29 8.68 0.58
N LYS A 91 13.56 9.95 0.89
CA LYS A 91 12.90 10.66 1.99
C LYS A 91 11.41 10.80 1.72
N HIS A 92 11.00 11.20 0.51
CA HIS A 92 9.59 11.27 0.13
C HIS A 92 8.89 9.92 0.28
N TYR A 93 9.51 8.84 -0.20
CA TYR A 93 8.98 7.48 -0.03
C TYR A 93 8.80 7.11 1.45
N VAL A 94 9.83 7.35 2.29
CA VAL A 94 9.76 7.03 3.73
C VAL A 94 8.68 7.85 4.43
N ILE A 95 8.59 9.16 4.17
CA ILE A 95 7.54 10.01 4.76
C ILE A 95 6.15 9.60 4.29
N ALA A 96 5.98 9.27 3.00
CA ALA A 96 4.71 8.77 2.48
C ALA A 96 4.28 7.45 3.13
N MET A 97 5.23 6.56 3.45
CA MET A 97 4.97 5.35 4.24
C MET A 97 4.48 5.68 5.66
N LEU A 98 5.07 6.69 6.31
CA LEU A 98 4.62 7.14 7.63
C LEU A 98 3.22 7.75 7.59
N LEU A 99 2.89 8.55 6.55
CA LEU A 99 1.56 9.12 6.35
C LEU A 99 0.49 8.05 6.08
N ARG A 100 0.83 7.03 5.28
CA ARG A 100 -0.03 5.84 5.10
C ARG A 100 -0.26 5.12 6.42
N GLY A 101 0.77 5.07 7.27
CA GLY A 101 0.76 4.36 8.54
C GLY A 101 0.82 2.83 8.39
N GLY A 102 0.73 2.17 9.54
CA GLY A 102 0.88 0.72 9.68
C GLY A 102 1.46 0.38 11.05
N VAL A 103 1.59 -0.92 11.33
CA VAL A 103 2.27 -1.41 12.53
C VAL A 103 3.72 -1.74 12.14
N PHE A 104 4.66 -0.89 12.53
CA PHE A 104 6.08 -0.99 12.19
C PHE A 104 6.91 -1.51 13.36
N GLY A 105 6.57 -2.71 13.84
CA GLY A 105 7.31 -3.35 14.94
C GLY A 105 8.63 -3.97 14.47
N SER A 106 9.69 -3.78 15.26
CA SER A 106 10.83 -4.71 15.22
C SER A 106 10.40 -6.04 15.83
N LYS A 107 10.89 -7.15 15.27
CA LYS A 107 10.98 -8.39 16.05
C LYS A 107 12.09 -8.26 17.08
#